data_AF-A0A961GRV9-F1
#
_entry.id   AF-A0A961GRV9-F1
#
_cell.length_a   1.000
_cell.length_b   1.000
_cell.length_c   1.000
_cell.angle_alpha   90.00
_cell.angle_beta   90.00
_cell.angle_gamma   90.00
#
_symmetry.space_group_name_H-M   'P 1'
#
loop_
_entity.id
_entity.type
_entity.pdbx_description
1 polymer ?
#
loop_
_entity_poly.entity_id
_entity_poly.type
_entity_poly.pdbx_seq_one_letter_code
_entity_poly.pdbx_strand_id
1 'polypeptide(L)'
;MTDTHTDHPWSTVDDEEPLAEGGAWLLDLISAVDYLRRGLRPGFTVWDALAEAIRWWNEEQLATDGVLAPELCEGFWEWNDPLREVLRGLIALCDSNDTHDTAAVVQQAVRRWTTIMGARFNAGYPWPHPLAHGIDLDAG
;
A
#
# COMPACT_ATOMS: atom_id res chain seq x y z
N MET A 1 -37.45 2.82 -10.99
CA MET A 1 -36.50 1.73 -10.76
C MET A 1 -35.17 2.42 -10.51
N THR A 2 -34.87 2.68 -9.24
CA THR A 2 -33.71 3.47 -8.81
C THR A 2 -32.55 2.52 -8.58
N ASP A 3 -31.58 2.53 -9.49
CA ASP A 3 -30.28 1.92 -9.27
C ASP A 3 -29.54 2.73 -8.21
N THR A 4 -29.38 2.14 -7.03
CA THR A 4 -28.43 2.59 -6.01
C THR A 4 -27.03 2.22 -6.48
N HIS A 5 -26.39 3.14 -7.21
CA HIS A 5 -24.94 3.17 -7.34
C HIS A 5 -24.37 3.32 -5.93
N THR A 6 -23.86 2.22 -5.38
CA THR A 6 -23.17 2.25 -4.09
C THR A 6 -21.82 2.90 -4.36
N ASP A 7 -21.78 4.21 -4.17
CA ASP A 7 -20.55 4.99 -4.16
C ASP A 7 -19.68 4.43 -3.05
N HIS A 8 -18.73 3.58 -3.42
CA HIS A 8 -17.79 3.03 -2.49
C HIS A 8 -16.83 4.17 -2.11
N PRO A 9 -16.61 4.47 -0.81
CA PRO A 9 -15.80 5.60 -0.36
C PRO A 9 -14.31 5.51 -0.72
N TRP A 10 -13.91 4.49 -1.49
CA TRP A 10 -12.57 4.29 -2.03
C TRP A 10 -12.48 4.52 -3.56
N SER A 11 -13.59 4.85 -4.23
CA SER A 11 -13.65 4.97 -5.70
C SER A 11 -13.23 6.35 -6.24
N THR A 12 -12.93 7.32 -5.39
CA THR A 12 -12.60 8.71 -5.81
C THR A 12 -11.16 9.10 -5.50
N VAL A 13 -10.22 8.16 -5.45
CA VAL A 13 -8.79 8.53 -5.39
C VAL A 13 -8.26 8.71 -6.81
N ASP A 14 -8.90 9.60 -7.56
CA ASP A 14 -8.34 10.22 -8.77
C ASP A 14 -7.65 11.52 -8.32
N ASP A 15 -6.53 11.37 -7.62
CA ASP A 15 -5.59 12.45 -7.40
C ASP A 15 -4.19 11.84 -7.52
N GLU A 16 -3.65 11.88 -8.74
CA GLU A 16 -2.22 11.69 -8.98
C GLU A 16 -1.47 12.75 -8.16
N GLU A 17 -1.12 12.41 -6.92
CA GLU A 17 -0.24 13.24 -6.11
C GLU A 17 1.04 13.48 -6.92
N PRO A 18 1.42 14.76 -7.14
CA PRO A 18 2.57 15.07 -7.96
C PRO A 18 3.79 14.32 -7.42
N LEU A 19 4.50 13.58 -8.27
CA LEU A 19 5.71 12.79 -7.91
C LEU A 19 6.77 13.59 -7.13
N ALA A 20 6.70 14.92 -7.15
CA ALA A 20 7.53 15.83 -6.33
C ALA A 20 7.25 15.74 -4.81
N GLU A 21 6.07 15.29 -4.39
CA GLU A 21 5.73 14.93 -2.98
C GLU A 21 6.04 13.46 -2.66
N GLY A 22 6.65 12.74 -3.61
CA GLY A 22 6.78 11.27 -3.71
C GLY A 22 7.52 10.53 -2.61
N GLY A 23 7.80 11.16 -1.46
CA GLY A 23 8.29 10.50 -0.25
C GLY A 23 7.23 10.30 0.85
N ALA A 24 6.09 11.01 0.80
CA ALA A 24 5.09 10.96 1.87
C ALA A 24 4.52 9.55 2.09
N TRP A 25 4.19 8.85 1.01
CA TRP A 25 3.68 7.47 1.07
C TRP A 25 4.70 6.47 1.65
N LEU A 26 6.00 6.70 1.43
CA LEU A 26 7.05 5.86 2.02
C LEU A 26 7.19 6.14 3.52
N LEU A 27 7.05 7.40 3.94
CA LEU A 27 6.99 7.77 5.36
C LEU A 27 5.76 7.18 6.03
N ASP A 28 4.61 7.15 5.37
CA ASP A 28 3.41 6.45 5.85
C ASP A 28 3.68 4.97 6.02
N LEU A 29 4.31 4.31 5.04
CA LEU A 29 4.66 2.88 5.12
C LEU A 29 5.57 2.61 6.31
N ILE A 30 6.65 3.38 6.47
CA ILE A 30 7.60 3.23 7.57
C ILE A 30 6.91 3.46 8.91
N SER A 31 6.06 4.48 9.00
CA SER A 31 5.36 4.83 10.24
C SER A 31 4.31 3.78 10.61
N ALA A 32 3.58 3.26 9.63
CA ALA A 32 2.67 2.13 9.79
C ALA A 32 3.40 0.89 10.29
N VAL A 33 4.52 0.53 9.67
CA VAL A 33 5.34 -0.63 10.08
C VAL A 33 5.88 -0.45 11.49
N ASP A 34 6.41 0.72 11.82
CA ASP A 34 6.93 0.97 13.16
C ASP A 34 5.84 0.97 14.23
N TYR A 35 4.63 1.43 13.90
CA TYR A 35 3.47 1.31 14.78
C TYR A 35 3.07 -0.16 14.98
N LEU A 36 2.88 -0.91 13.89
CA LEU A 36 2.41 -2.30 13.93
C LEU A 36 3.40 -3.21 14.64
N ARG A 37 4.71 -3.05 14.40
CA ARG A 37 5.73 -3.93 14.99
C ARG A 37 5.88 -3.80 16.50
N ARG A 38 5.39 -2.70 17.10
CA ARG A 38 5.46 -2.44 18.56
C ARG A 38 4.42 -3.22 19.38
N GLY A 39 3.50 -3.94 18.75
CA GLY A 39 2.58 -4.81 19.50
C GLY A 39 1.52 -5.56 18.71
N LEU A 40 1.21 -5.13 17.47
CA LEU A 40 0.14 -5.72 16.67
C LEU A 40 0.66 -6.82 15.73
N ARG A 41 1.87 -6.65 15.20
CA ARG A 41 2.58 -7.62 14.35
C ARG A 41 4.06 -7.66 14.70
N PRO A 42 4.45 -8.33 15.80
CA PRO A 42 5.86 -8.39 16.22
C PRO A 42 6.76 -8.94 15.12
N GLY A 43 7.90 -8.29 14.88
CA GLY A 43 8.87 -8.70 13.86
C GLY A 43 8.52 -8.28 12.42
N PHE A 44 7.36 -7.66 12.19
CA PHE A 44 6.95 -7.18 10.87
C PHE A 44 7.87 -6.05 10.38
N THR A 45 8.39 -6.19 9.17
CA THR A 45 9.35 -5.27 8.55
C THR A 45 8.74 -4.49 7.38
N VAL A 46 9.46 -3.47 6.91
CA VAL A 46 9.08 -2.74 5.68
C VAL A 46 9.05 -3.66 4.47
N TRP A 47 9.92 -4.67 4.43
CA TRP A 47 9.94 -5.67 3.37
C TRP A 47 8.70 -6.55 3.38
N ASP A 48 8.23 -6.94 4.57
CA ASP A 48 7.00 -7.70 4.71
C ASP A 48 5.77 -6.87 4.29
N ALA A 49 5.75 -5.59 4.65
CA ALA A 49 4.68 -4.67 4.25
C ALA A 49 4.65 -4.44 2.74
N LEU A 50 5.82 -4.24 2.12
CA LEU A 50 5.93 -4.10 0.67
C LEU A 50 5.50 -5.39 -0.03
N ALA A 51 5.95 -6.54 0.48
CA ALA A 51 5.61 -7.82 -0.12
C ALA A 51 4.10 -8.10 -0.04
N GLU A 52 3.48 -7.79 1.10
CA GLU A 52 2.04 -7.93 1.31
C GLU A 52 1.24 -6.94 0.43
N ALA A 53 1.69 -5.69 0.32
CA ALA A 53 1.07 -4.68 -0.52
C ALA A 53 1.05 -5.07 -2.01
N ILE A 54 2.20 -5.47 -2.57
CA ILE A 54 2.32 -5.89 -3.97
C ILE A 54 1.51 -7.16 -4.22
N ARG A 55 1.51 -8.09 -3.26
CA ARG A 55 0.69 -9.30 -3.35
C ARG A 55 -0.80 -8.97 -3.51
N TRP A 56 -1.33 -8.09 -2.66
CA TRP A 56 -2.74 -7.68 -2.73
C TRP A 56 -3.07 -7.09 -4.09
N TRP A 57 -2.18 -6.23 -4.60
CA TRP A 57 -2.36 -5.65 -5.93
C TRP A 57 -2.33 -6.70 -7.04
N ASN A 58 -1.36 -7.63 -7.04
CA ASN A 58 -1.29 -8.71 -8.04
C ASN A 58 -2.56 -9.59 -8.02
N GLU A 59 -3.07 -9.92 -6.82
CA GLU A 59 -4.30 -10.71 -6.66
C GLU A 59 -5.52 -9.96 -7.17
N GLU A 60 -5.60 -8.65 -6.94
CA GLU A 60 -6.66 -7.77 -7.47
C GLU A 60 -6.68 -7.79 -9.00
N GLN A 61 -5.51 -7.71 -9.64
CA GLN A 61 -5.42 -7.75 -11.11
C GLN A 61 -5.80 -9.11 -11.71
N LEU A 62 -5.65 -10.19 -10.94
CA LEU A 62 -6.00 -11.55 -11.36
C LEU A 62 -7.42 -11.97 -10.95
N ALA A 63 -8.05 -11.25 -10.01
CA ALA A 63 -9.39 -11.55 -9.53
C ALA A 63 -10.44 -11.19 -10.59
N THR A 64 -11.16 -12.20 -11.09
CA THR A 64 -12.18 -12.02 -12.14
C THR A 64 -13.49 -11.39 -11.63
N ASP A 65 -13.78 -11.45 -10.32
CA ASP A 65 -15.08 -11.04 -9.72
C ASP A 65 -14.97 -10.04 -8.54
N GLY A 66 -13.83 -9.35 -8.38
CA GLY A 66 -13.72 -8.22 -7.43
C GLY A 66 -13.80 -8.57 -5.93
N VAL A 67 -13.81 -9.85 -5.56
CA VAL A 67 -13.73 -10.26 -4.14
C VAL A 67 -12.26 -10.19 -3.70
N LEU A 68 -11.93 -9.10 -3.00
CA LEU A 68 -10.72 -9.02 -2.20
C LEU A 68 -10.77 -10.10 -1.14
N ALA A 69 -9.86 -11.06 -1.19
CA ALA A 69 -9.69 -12.02 -0.10
C ALA A 69 -8.49 -11.62 0.74
N PRO A 70 -8.64 -10.70 1.73
CA PRO A 70 -7.54 -10.35 2.64
C PRO A 70 -7.07 -11.51 3.54
N GLU A 71 -7.69 -12.68 3.44
CA GLU A 71 -7.44 -13.86 4.29
C GLU A 71 -6.88 -15.07 3.50
N LEU A 72 -6.86 -15.05 2.15
CA LEU A 72 -6.50 -16.24 1.36
C LEU A 72 -5.04 -16.18 0.89
N CYS A 73 -4.13 -16.57 1.77
CA CYS A 73 -2.97 -17.41 1.42
C CYS A 73 -2.25 -17.84 2.71
N GLU A 74 -2.83 -18.83 3.40
CA GLU A 74 -2.01 -19.71 4.24
C GLU A 74 -0.81 -20.18 3.38
N GLY A 75 0.42 -19.93 3.84
CA GLY A 75 1.63 -20.31 3.11
C GLY A 75 2.44 -19.19 2.44
N PHE A 76 1.91 -17.96 2.32
CA PHE A 76 2.72 -16.84 1.79
C PHE A 76 3.99 -16.59 2.60
N TRP A 77 3.86 -16.59 3.93
CA TRP A 77 4.98 -16.43 4.86
C TRP A 77 5.88 -17.67 4.93
N GLU A 78 5.49 -18.78 4.30
CA GLU A 78 6.31 -19.99 4.20
C GLU A 78 7.26 -19.92 2.99
N TRP A 79 7.12 -18.92 2.12
CA TRP A 79 8.07 -18.69 1.04
C TRP A 79 9.43 -18.29 1.61
N ASN A 80 10.50 -18.82 1.03
CA ASN A 80 11.86 -18.56 1.49
C ASN A 80 12.30 -17.10 1.28
N ASP A 81 11.70 -16.41 0.31
CA ASP A 81 11.90 -14.98 0.02
C ASP A 81 10.60 -14.39 -0.57
N PRO A 82 9.60 -14.06 0.28
CA PRO A 82 8.28 -13.64 -0.17
C PRO A 82 8.32 -12.38 -1.04
N LEU A 83 9.19 -11.43 -0.69
CA LEU A 83 9.37 -10.18 -1.40
C LEU A 83 9.87 -10.41 -2.84
N ARG A 84 10.87 -11.28 -3.01
CA ARG A 84 11.41 -11.58 -4.33
C ARG A 84 10.34 -12.15 -5.26
N GLU A 85 9.54 -13.08 -4.76
CA GLU A 85 8.55 -13.76 -5.60
C GLU A 85 7.41 -12.82 -6.01
N VAL A 86 6.94 -11.93 -5.12
CA VAL A 86 5.92 -10.94 -5.50
C VAL A 86 6.46 -9.86 -6.45
N LEU A 87 7.72 -9.44 -6.29
CA LEU A 87 8.37 -8.51 -7.21
C LEU A 87 8.57 -9.14 -8.59
N ARG A 88 8.96 -10.42 -8.66
CA ARG A 88 9.03 -11.16 -9.92
C ARG A 88 7.68 -11.24 -10.62
N GLY A 89 6.62 -11.53 -9.88
CA GLY A 89 5.25 -11.55 -10.40
C GLY A 89 4.83 -10.19 -10.94
N LEU A 90 5.12 -9.12 -10.20
CA LEU A 90 4.82 -7.75 -10.62
C LEU A 90 5.55 -7.37 -11.92
N ILE A 91 6.86 -7.62 -11.99
CA ILE A 91 7.67 -7.32 -13.19
C ILE A 91 7.12 -8.10 -14.39
N ALA A 92 6.84 -9.39 -14.24
CA ALA A 92 6.28 -10.20 -15.31
C ALA A 92 4.91 -9.68 -15.79
N LEU A 93 4.08 -9.17 -14.87
CA LEU A 93 2.78 -8.59 -15.21
C LEU A 93 2.92 -7.26 -15.95
N CYS A 94 3.79 -6.36 -15.47
CA CYS A 94 4.10 -5.09 -16.14
C CYS A 94 4.69 -5.32 -17.54
N ASP A 95 5.65 -6.24 -17.68
CA ASP A 95 6.26 -6.59 -18.97
C ASP A 95 5.23 -7.15 -19.97
N SER A 96 4.20 -7.83 -19.47
CA SER A 96 3.12 -8.38 -20.29
C SER A 96 2.05 -7.35 -20.65
N ASN A 97 2.07 -6.18 -20.01
CA ASN A 97 0.96 -5.23 -19.99
C ASN A 97 1.51 -3.79 -20.04
N ASP A 98 1.82 -3.32 -21.25
CA ASP A 98 2.48 -2.03 -21.62
C ASP A 98 1.86 -0.75 -21.01
N THR A 99 0.77 -0.89 -20.27
CA THR A 99 0.04 0.22 -19.65
C THR A 99 0.50 0.53 -18.22
N HIS A 100 1.22 -0.38 -17.55
CA HIS A 100 1.56 -0.24 -16.14
C HIS A 100 3.03 0.13 -15.92
N ASP A 101 3.28 1.36 -15.46
CA ASP A 101 4.58 1.73 -14.88
C ASP A 101 4.76 1.03 -13.53
N THR A 102 5.85 0.27 -13.37
CA THR A 102 6.15 -0.48 -12.15
C THR A 102 6.26 0.42 -10.92
N ALA A 103 6.81 1.63 -11.06
CA ALA A 103 6.93 2.56 -9.94
C ALA A 103 5.56 3.06 -9.47
N ALA A 104 4.69 3.46 -10.41
CA ALA A 104 3.33 3.84 -10.13
C ALA A 104 2.52 2.71 -9.45
N VAL A 105 2.69 1.47 -9.92
CA VAL A 105 2.03 0.30 -9.31
C VAL A 105 2.48 0.09 -7.86
N VAL A 106 3.79 0.14 -7.59
CA VAL A 106 4.30 0.01 -6.21
C VAL A 106 3.75 1.11 -5.31
N GLN A 107 3.74 2.35 -5.79
CA GLN A 107 3.19 3.49 -5.05
C GLN A 107 1.70 3.27 -4.74
N GLN A 108 0.90 2.85 -5.72
CA GLN A 108 -0.52 2.57 -5.54
C GLN A 108 -0.76 1.43 -4.53
N ALA A 109 -0.02 0.33 -4.68
CA ALA A 109 -0.11 -0.83 -3.79
C ALA A 109 0.20 -0.45 -2.34
N VAL A 110 1.28 0.32 -2.13
CA VAL A 110 1.67 0.75 -0.78
C VAL A 110 0.66 1.71 -0.18
N ARG A 111 0.18 2.71 -0.93
CA ARG A 111 -0.86 3.64 -0.44
C ARG A 111 -2.12 2.90 -0.01
N ARG A 112 -2.58 1.97 -0.85
CA ARG A 112 -3.74 1.15 -0.54
C ARG A 112 -3.52 0.33 0.74
N TRP A 113 -2.36 -0.30 0.86
CA TRP A 113 -1.99 -1.07 2.04
C TRP A 113 -1.98 -0.20 3.31
N THR A 114 -1.35 0.99 3.27
CA THR A 114 -1.28 1.89 4.44
C THR A 114 -2.66 2.41 4.84
N THR A 115 -3.55 2.70 3.88
CA THR A 115 -4.95 3.08 4.15
C THR A 115 -5.71 1.94 4.84
N ILE A 116 -5.61 0.71 4.31
CA ILE A 116 -6.30 -0.45 4.89
C ILE A 116 -5.77 -0.75 6.29
N MET A 117 -4.45 -0.71 6.49
CA MET A 117 -3.86 -0.92 7.80
C MET A 117 -4.24 0.18 8.78
N GLY A 118 -4.36 1.42 8.32
CA GLY A 118 -4.82 2.54 9.14
C GLY A 118 -6.25 2.30 9.64
N ALA A 119 -7.14 1.88 8.75
CA ALA A 119 -8.51 1.52 9.10
C ALA A 119 -8.58 0.35 10.09
N ARG A 120 -7.75 -0.69 9.93
CA ARG A 120 -7.75 -1.89 10.77
C ARG A 120 -7.11 -1.67 12.15
N PHE A 121 -6.00 -0.94 12.20
CA PHE A 121 -5.10 -0.93 13.35
C PHE A 121 -4.90 0.45 13.98
N ASN A 122 -5.26 1.53 13.29
CA ASN A 122 -5.09 2.90 13.76
C ASN A 122 -6.41 3.70 13.75
N ALA A 123 -7.57 3.03 13.83
CA ALA A 123 -8.89 3.65 13.79
C ALA A 123 -9.13 4.61 12.60
N GLY A 124 -8.41 4.41 11.50
CA GLY A 124 -8.45 5.27 10.32
C GLY A 124 -7.64 6.57 10.43
N TYR A 125 -6.90 6.80 11.52
CA TYR A 125 -6.04 7.98 11.63
C TYR A 125 -4.82 7.89 10.69
N PRO A 126 -4.34 9.03 10.16
CA PRO A 126 -3.08 9.11 9.43
C PRO A 126 -1.91 8.58 10.26
N TRP A 127 -0.89 8.06 9.57
CA TRP A 127 0.30 7.54 10.24
C TRP A 127 1.19 8.69 10.72
N PRO A 128 1.62 8.68 11.99
CA PRO A 128 2.38 9.79 12.54
C PRO A 128 3.81 9.77 12.01
N HIS A 129 4.10 10.61 11.01
CA HIS A 129 5.46 10.96 10.62
C HIS A 129 5.74 12.43 10.99
N PRO A 130 7.01 12.80 11.27
CA PRO A 130 7.35 14.20 11.45
C PRO A 130 6.99 14.96 10.16
N LEU A 131 5.98 15.84 10.23
CA LEU A 131 5.85 16.88 9.22
C LEU A 131 7.10 17.73 9.35
N ALA A 132 7.81 17.94 8.25
CA ALA A 132 8.89 18.92 8.20
C ALA A 132 8.28 20.25 8.68
N HIS A 133 8.51 20.59 9.95
CA HIS A 133 8.26 21.93 10.42
C HIS A 133 9.16 22.78 9.56
N GLY A 134 8.57 23.66 8.73
CA GLY A 134 9.31 24.67 8.02
C GLY A 134 10.22 25.34 9.02
N ILE A 135 11.53 25.15 8.84
CA ILE A 135 12.51 25.95 9.52
C ILE A 135 12.31 27.33 8.93
N ASP A 136 11.59 28.18 9.66
CA ASP A 136 11.49 29.60 9.36
C ASP A 136 12.89 30.19 9.55
N LEU A 137 13.63 30.31 8.44
CA LEU A 137 14.99 30.84 8.43
C LEU A 137 15.02 32.38 8.39
N ASP A 138 13.88 33.06 8.51
CA ASP A 138 13.79 34.53 8.42
C ASP A 138 13.59 35.21 9.78
N ALA A 139 14.45 34.87 10.74
CA ALA A 139 14.62 35.65 11.98
C ALA A 139 16.11 35.91 12.25
N GLY A 140 16.70 36.83 11.48
CA GLY A 140 18.05 37.35 11.68
C GLY A 140 18.25 38.70 11.01
#